data_AF-A0A8K0UR50-F1
#
_entry.id   AF-A0A8K0UR50-F1
#
_cell.length_a   1.000
_cell.length_b   1.000
_cell.length_c   1.000
_cell.angle_alpha   90.00
_cell.angle_beta   90.00
_cell.angle_gamma   90.00
#
_symmetry.space_group_name_H-M   'P 1'
#
loop_
_entity.id
_entity.type
_entity.pdbx_description
1 polymer ?
#
loop_
_entity_poly.entity_id
_entity_poly.type
_entity_poly.pdbx_seq_one_letter_code
_entity_poly.pdbx_strand_id
1 'polypeptide(L)'
;MSAPAPPPPDVVALLTKAATHLTAAKYYDIASFTMMVYDIILTFPLEVEKIWSQKFTGVTVLWFLNRWWFLFAVIPTIAGFFDPRFIGKICEGYFRYPGIVAGIQRAIIGTVFMLRMYCIYGRSWKIAALVFVFLAAEVVTKISTTAAWGQAVTLPPGFVGCILSVAEENSMKFIVFWVLELATDTLVVVLTIIRSYQLRGSAAIWQSQLWQVLVKDGLIYFFIMFASNLTSVIFYVVLPEDLKAINANFGVMINSLMTARLILNLKTASKEPRSPQPHYGFDGARSVWEANIIGNIGNEFEGTTTGASSQPDTLVSSRRYSKAKRSETETDYELPMTPYGVVERYPLTDAGGSGWS
;
A
#
# COMPACT_ATOMS: atom_id res chain seq x y z
N MET A 1 26.37 -32.13 -49.41
CA MET A 1 25.16 -31.63 -48.73
C MET A 1 24.85 -30.27 -49.33
N SER A 2 23.82 -30.18 -50.16
CA SER A 2 23.33 -28.90 -50.67
C SER A 2 22.87 -28.05 -49.48
N ALA A 3 23.35 -26.80 -49.39
CA ALA A 3 22.87 -25.87 -48.40
C ALA A 3 21.33 -25.79 -48.47
N PRO A 4 20.62 -25.79 -47.33
CA PRO A 4 19.17 -25.63 -47.35
C PRO A 4 18.82 -24.32 -48.09
N ALA A 5 17.83 -24.39 -48.96
CA ALA A 5 17.36 -23.22 -49.70
C ALA A 5 17.01 -22.09 -48.72
N PRO A 6 17.36 -20.82 -49.01
CA PRO A 6 17.02 -19.72 -48.15
C PRO A 6 15.49 -19.66 -47.95
N PRO A 7 15.01 -19.42 -46.72
CA PRO A 7 13.59 -19.31 -46.46
C PRO A 7 12.98 -18.17 -47.29
N PRO A 8 11.71 -18.30 -47.70
CA PRO A 8 11.07 -17.26 -48.49
C PRO A 8 10.96 -15.94 -47.68
N PRO A 9 10.96 -14.78 -48.36
CA PRO A 9 11.15 -13.47 -47.73
C PRO A 9 10.02 -13.07 -46.75
N ASP A 10 8.83 -13.61 -46.94
CA ASP A 10 7.68 -13.50 -46.04
C ASP A 10 7.94 -14.17 -44.67
N VAL A 11 8.53 -15.36 -44.67
CA VAL A 11 8.91 -16.08 -43.45
C VAL A 11 10.00 -15.34 -42.69
N VAL A 12 10.98 -14.78 -43.40
CA VAL A 12 12.05 -13.97 -42.78
C VAL A 12 11.47 -12.71 -42.11
N ALA A 13 10.52 -12.03 -42.76
CA ALA A 13 9.86 -10.85 -42.21
C ALA A 13 9.06 -11.19 -40.93
N LEU A 14 8.33 -12.31 -40.93
CA LEU A 14 7.55 -12.77 -39.78
C LEU A 14 8.45 -13.14 -38.60
N LEU A 15 9.54 -13.87 -38.84
CA LEU A 15 10.52 -14.23 -37.81
C LEU A 15 11.20 -12.98 -37.22
N THR A 16 11.53 -11.99 -38.05
CA THR A 16 12.12 -10.72 -37.60
C THR A 16 11.16 -9.93 -36.72
N LYS A 17 9.88 -9.88 -37.09
CA LYS A 17 8.83 -9.23 -36.28
C LYS A 17 8.66 -9.91 -34.92
N ALA A 18 8.53 -11.25 -34.91
CA ALA A 18 8.43 -12.03 -33.68
C ALA A 18 9.66 -11.84 -32.76
N ALA A 19 10.86 -11.84 -33.34
CA ALA A 19 12.10 -11.56 -32.62
C ALA A 19 12.08 -10.19 -31.94
N THR A 20 11.63 -9.16 -32.67
CA THR A 20 11.55 -7.78 -32.17
C THR A 20 10.56 -7.67 -31.02
N HIS A 21 9.36 -8.25 -31.18
CA HIS A 21 8.31 -8.24 -30.16
C HIS A 21 8.76 -8.97 -28.88
N LEU A 22 9.33 -10.16 -29.01
CA LEU A 22 9.82 -10.95 -27.89
C LEU A 22 10.96 -10.23 -27.15
N THR A 23 11.87 -9.61 -27.89
CA THR A 23 12.98 -8.84 -27.32
C THR A 23 12.47 -7.61 -26.56
N ALA A 24 11.47 -6.90 -27.09
CA ALA A 24 10.83 -5.79 -26.40
C ALA A 24 10.17 -6.24 -25.09
N ALA A 25 9.44 -7.37 -25.10
CA ALA A 25 8.82 -7.93 -23.90
C ALA A 25 9.87 -8.30 -22.84
N LYS A 26 10.98 -8.91 -23.23
CA LYS A 26 12.10 -9.25 -22.34
C LYS A 26 12.73 -8.03 -21.69
N TYR A 27 13.02 -6.99 -22.47
CA TYR A 27 13.58 -5.75 -21.91
C TYR A 27 12.61 -5.06 -20.96
N TYR A 28 11.32 -5.06 -21.31
CA TYR A 28 10.29 -4.47 -20.48
C TYR A 28 10.13 -5.19 -19.14
N ASP A 29 10.21 -6.52 -19.14
CA ASP A 29 10.18 -7.34 -17.92
C ASP A 29 11.40 -7.09 -17.01
N ILE A 30 12.62 -7.08 -17.57
CA ILE A 30 13.85 -6.76 -16.82
C ILE A 30 13.79 -5.34 -16.25
N ALA A 31 13.33 -4.36 -17.03
CA ALA A 31 13.19 -2.98 -16.56
C ALA A 31 12.21 -2.88 -15.38
N SER A 32 11.09 -3.61 -15.45
CA SER A 32 10.09 -3.69 -14.39
C SER A 32 10.65 -4.31 -13.12
N PHE A 33 11.39 -5.42 -13.26
CA PHE A 33 12.04 -6.08 -12.13
C PHE A 33 13.12 -5.20 -11.49
N THR A 34 13.94 -4.54 -12.33
CA THR A 34 14.98 -3.62 -11.88
C THR A 34 14.39 -2.46 -11.10
N MET A 35 13.28 -1.87 -11.58
CA MET A 35 12.55 -0.81 -10.87
C MET A 35 12.10 -1.29 -9.48
N MET A 36 11.54 -2.50 -9.37
CA MET A 36 11.11 -3.06 -8.09
C MET A 36 12.29 -3.30 -7.13
N VAL A 37 13.39 -3.89 -7.60
CA VAL A 37 14.59 -4.13 -6.78
C VAL A 37 15.22 -2.80 -6.34
N TYR A 38 15.30 -1.84 -7.24
CA TYR A 38 15.83 -0.50 -6.95
C TYR A 38 15.01 0.20 -5.86
N ASP A 39 13.69 0.11 -5.92
CA ASP A 39 12.80 0.62 -4.87
C ASP A 39 13.03 -0.05 -3.51
N ILE A 40 13.24 -1.37 -3.50
CA ILE A 40 13.56 -2.14 -2.29
C ILE A 40 14.84 -1.60 -1.65
N ILE A 41 15.89 -1.40 -2.45
CA ILE A 41 17.17 -0.86 -1.97
C ILE A 41 16.98 0.54 -1.36
N LEU A 42 16.26 1.42 -2.06
CA LEU A 42 16.05 2.80 -1.61
C LEU A 42 15.27 2.91 -0.29
N THR A 43 14.29 2.03 -0.09
CA THR A 43 13.40 2.09 1.07
C THR A 43 13.80 1.14 2.20
N PHE A 44 14.87 0.35 2.01
CA PHE A 44 15.36 -0.60 3.01
C PHE A 44 15.67 0.03 4.38
N PRO A 45 16.32 1.21 4.50
CA PRO A 45 16.57 1.82 5.80
C PRO A 45 15.29 2.14 6.57
N LEU A 46 14.29 2.69 5.87
CA LEU A 46 12.96 2.98 6.41
C LEU A 46 12.23 1.68 6.79
N GLU A 47 12.42 0.62 6.01
CA GLU A 47 11.82 -0.68 6.28
C GLU A 47 12.33 -1.28 7.59
N VAL A 48 13.65 -1.24 7.82
CA VAL A 48 14.27 -1.70 9.07
C VAL A 48 13.71 -0.93 10.26
N GLU A 49 13.61 0.39 10.18
CA GLU A 49 13.15 1.23 11.29
C GLU A 49 11.64 1.11 11.56
N LYS A 50 10.82 1.05 10.50
CA LYS A 50 9.35 1.18 10.61
C LYS A 50 8.62 -0.15 10.62
N ILE A 51 9.21 -1.23 10.09
CA ILE A 51 8.60 -2.55 10.04
C ILE A 51 9.34 -3.52 10.97
N TRP A 52 10.63 -3.74 10.74
CA TRP A 52 11.39 -4.80 11.42
C TRP A 52 11.74 -4.47 12.87
N SER A 53 11.96 -3.19 13.18
CA SER A 53 12.23 -2.74 14.56
C SER A 53 10.96 -2.59 15.41
N GLN A 54 9.80 -2.92 14.87
CA GLN A 54 8.51 -2.80 15.57
C GLN A 54 8.02 -4.16 16.07
N LYS A 55 7.05 -4.14 16.99
CA LYS A 55 6.35 -5.36 17.39
C LYS A 55 5.75 -6.03 16.16
N PHE A 56 5.89 -7.35 16.10
CA PHE A 56 5.36 -8.15 15.02
C PHE A 56 3.82 -8.13 15.05
N THR A 57 3.20 -7.64 13.97
CA THR A 57 1.73 -7.61 13.84
C THR A 57 1.30 -8.18 12.49
N GLY A 58 -0.01 -8.36 12.27
CA GLY A 58 -0.54 -8.80 10.97
C GLY A 58 -0.11 -7.93 9.79
N VAL A 59 0.14 -6.63 10.02
CA VAL A 59 0.67 -5.72 8.99
C VAL A 59 2.11 -6.08 8.60
N THR A 60 2.93 -6.59 9.52
CA THR A 60 4.29 -7.08 9.25
C THR A 60 4.26 -8.32 8.35
N VAL A 61 3.30 -9.23 8.57
CA VAL A 61 3.09 -10.39 7.69
C VAL A 61 2.66 -9.94 6.30
N LEU A 62 1.66 -9.05 6.23
CA LEU A 62 1.15 -8.54 4.95
C LEU A 62 2.22 -7.78 4.17
N TRP A 63 3.07 -7.03 4.87
CA TRP A 63 4.26 -6.39 4.32
C TRP A 63 5.24 -7.40 3.72
N PHE A 64 5.64 -8.40 4.50
CA PHE A 64 6.57 -9.43 4.06
C PHE A 64 6.04 -10.18 2.84
N LEU A 65 4.76 -10.55 2.86
CA LEU A 65 4.10 -11.21 1.74
C LEU A 65 4.08 -10.33 0.50
N ASN A 66 3.63 -9.07 0.62
CA ASN A 66 3.55 -8.16 -0.52
C ASN A 66 4.93 -7.91 -1.16
N ARG A 67 5.99 -7.86 -0.35
CA ARG A 67 7.31 -7.42 -0.81
C ARG A 67 8.30 -8.55 -1.03
N TRP A 68 8.67 -9.25 0.04
CA TRP A 68 9.77 -10.23 0.01
C TRP A 68 9.35 -11.55 -0.61
N TRP A 69 8.20 -12.08 -0.21
CA TRP A 69 7.66 -13.29 -0.85
C TRP A 69 7.47 -13.05 -2.35
N PHE A 70 6.87 -11.92 -2.74
CA PHE A 70 6.66 -11.58 -4.14
C PHE A 70 7.97 -11.41 -4.93
N LEU A 71 8.97 -10.74 -4.35
CA LEU A 71 10.31 -10.62 -4.95
C LEU A 71 10.90 -12.00 -5.27
N PHE A 72 10.84 -12.95 -4.34
CA PHE A 72 11.36 -14.30 -4.59
C PHE A 72 10.47 -15.09 -5.55
N ALA A 73 9.15 -14.90 -5.51
CA ALA A 73 8.20 -15.58 -6.37
C ALA A 73 8.25 -15.11 -7.84
N VAL A 74 8.74 -13.90 -8.12
CA VAL A 74 8.86 -13.40 -9.50
C VAL A 74 10.15 -13.85 -10.19
N ILE A 75 11.18 -14.24 -9.45
CA ILE A 75 12.46 -14.71 -10.03
C ILE A 75 12.27 -15.90 -10.98
N PRO A 76 11.51 -16.96 -10.61
CA PRO A 76 11.26 -18.06 -11.54
C PRO A 76 10.46 -17.60 -12.78
N THR A 77 9.53 -16.65 -12.63
CA THR A 77 8.78 -16.08 -13.77
C THR A 77 9.74 -15.49 -14.79
N ILE A 78 10.72 -14.69 -14.33
CA ILE A 78 11.75 -14.12 -15.18
C ILE A 78 12.60 -15.24 -15.79
N ALA A 79 13.04 -16.22 -15.00
CA ALA A 79 13.82 -17.35 -15.53
C ALA A 79 13.09 -18.07 -16.68
N GLY A 80 11.78 -18.26 -16.60
CA GLY A 80 10.95 -18.83 -17.66
C GLY A 80 10.94 -18.04 -18.98
N PHE A 81 11.21 -16.73 -18.94
CA PHE A 81 11.33 -15.89 -20.14
C PHE A 81 12.71 -15.97 -20.82
N PHE A 82 13.77 -16.22 -20.06
CA PHE A 82 15.15 -16.11 -20.54
C PHE A 82 15.86 -17.44 -20.71
N ASP A 83 15.46 -18.48 -19.97
CA ASP A 83 16.19 -19.74 -19.90
C ASP A 83 15.69 -20.74 -20.98
N PRO A 84 16.58 -21.24 -21.87
CA PRO A 84 16.23 -22.17 -22.93
C PRO A 84 15.73 -23.53 -22.43
N ARG A 85 15.88 -23.84 -21.14
CA ARG A 85 15.34 -25.06 -20.54
C ARG A 85 13.82 -25.05 -20.46
N PHE A 86 13.17 -23.88 -20.48
CA PHE A 86 11.71 -23.74 -20.41
C PHE A 86 11.05 -23.85 -21.79
N ILE A 87 11.27 -24.95 -22.50
CA ILE A 87 10.69 -25.23 -23.83
C ILE A 87 9.93 -26.58 -23.79
N GLY A 88 8.90 -26.71 -24.63
CA GLY A 88 8.12 -27.94 -24.79
C GLY A 88 7.39 -28.33 -23.50
N LYS A 89 7.54 -29.60 -23.08
CA LYS A 89 6.85 -30.16 -21.90
C LYS A 89 7.13 -29.40 -20.59
N ILE A 90 8.32 -28.83 -20.43
CA ILE A 90 8.66 -28.04 -19.25
C ILE A 90 7.83 -26.75 -19.24
N CYS A 91 7.69 -26.09 -20.39
CA CYS A 91 6.83 -24.91 -20.49
C CYS A 91 5.34 -25.25 -20.30
N GLU A 92 4.86 -26.37 -20.83
CA GLU A 92 3.48 -26.83 -20.61
C GLU A 92 3.14 -27.08 -19.12
N GLY A 93 4.11 -27.52 -18.32
CA GLY A 93 3.94 -27.62 -16.87
C GLY A 93 4.04 -26.26 -16.15
N TYR A 94 4.79 -25.31 -16.73
CA TYR A 94 5.23 -24.10 -16.05
C TYR A 94 4.44 -22.83 -16.42
N PHE A 95 3.81 -22.76 -17.58
CA PHE A 95 3.21 -21.53 -18.11
C PHE A 95 2.13 -20.91 -17.20
N ARG A 96 1.51 -21.70 -16.31
CA ARG A 96 0.53 -21.20 -15.32
C ARG A 96 1.16 -20.53 -14.11
N TYR A 97 2.44 -20.79 -13.83
CA TYR A 97 3.14 -20.27 -12.65
C TYR A 97 3.10 -18.75 -12.53
N PRO A 98 3.41 -17.95 -13.59
CA PRO A 98 3.33 -16.49 -13.51
C PRO A 98 1.93 -15.98 -13.13
N GLY A 99 0.88 -16.62 -13.68
CA GLY A 99 -0.51 -16.29 -13.36
C GLY A 99 -0.88 -16.61 -11.92
N ILE A 100 -0.39 -17.72 -11.36
CA ILE A 100 -0.59 -18.08 -9.95
C ILE A 100 0.08 -17.06 -9.03
N VAL A 101 1.34 -16.71 -9.31
CA VAL A 101 2.08 -15.70 -8.53
C VAL A 101 1.37 -14.34 -8.58
N ALA A 102 0.93 -13.91 -9.77
CA ALA A 102 0.16 -12.68 -9.94
C ALA A 102 -1.18 -12.72 -9.17
N GLY A 103 -1.87 -13.87 -9.19
CA GLY A 103 -3.13 -14.06 -8.46
C GLY A 103 -2.97 -13.98 -6.94
N ILE A 104 -1.96 -14.64 -6.38
CA ILE A 104 -1.65 -14.56 -4.94
C ILE A 104 -1.25 -13.12 -4.58
N GLN A 105 -0.41 -12.48 -5.40
CA GLN A 105 -0.01 -11.09 -5.17
C GLN A 105 -1.21 -10.13 -5.20
N ARG A 106 -2.15 -10.36 -6.12
CA ARG A 106 -3.39 -9.59 -6.18
C ARG A 106 -4.25 -9.79 -4.93
N ALA A 107 -4.35 -11.00 -4.38
CA ALA A 107 -5.07 -11.26 -3.14
C ALA A 107 -4.45 -10.54 -1.93
N ILE A 108 -3.12 -10.50 -1.85
CA ILE A 108 -2.37 -9.76 -0.82
C ILE A 108 -2.69 -8.26 -0.92
N ILE A 109 -2.59 -7.67 -2.11
CA ILE A 109 -2.90 -6.26 -2.35
C ILE A 109 -4.38 -5.95 -2.06
N GLY A 110 -5.29 -6.83 -2.48
CA GLY A 110 -6.71 -6.72 -2.20
C GLY A 110 -7.03 -6.69 -0.70
N THR A 111 -6.29 -7.47 0.09
CA THR A 111 -6.42 -7.45 1.56
C THR A 111 -6.03 -6.08 2.13
N VAL A 112 -4.95 -5.46 1.63
CA VAL A 112 -4.57 -4.08 2.01
C VAL A 112 -5.68 -3.09 1.67
N PHE A 113 -6.28 -3.21 0.48
CA PHE A 113 -7.35 -2.32 0.04
C PHE A 113 -8.59 -2.45 0.92
N MET A 114 -8.99 -3.68 1.26
CA MET A 114 -10.11 -3.94 2.16
C MET A 114 -9.88 -3.34 3.55
N LEU A 115 -8.71 -3.60 4.16
CA LEU A 115 -8.36 -3.07 5.48
C LEU A 115 -8.40 -1.53 5.48
N ARG A 116 -7.87 -0.92 4.42
CA ARG A 116 -7.89 0.53 4.25
C ARG A 116 -9.31 1.08 4.10
N MET A 117 -10.15 0.46 3.27
CA MET A 117 -11.54 0.88 3.08
C MET A 117 -12.37 0.72 4.35
N TYR A 118 -12.16 -0.36 5.09
CA TYR A 118 -12.74 -0.55 6.41
C TYR A 118 -12.41 0.60 7.36
N CYS A 119 -11.14 1.02 7.40
CA CYS A 119 -10.69 2.13 8.26
C CYS A 119 -11.27 3.48 7.82
N ILE A 120 -11.18 3.81 6.53
CA ILE A 120 -11.60 5.10 5.94
C ILE A 120 -13.10 5.36 6.15
N TYR A 121 -13.91 4.31 6.08
CA TYR A 121 -15.35 4.37 6.30
C TYR A 121 -15.75 4.10 7.75
N GLY A 122 -14.85 4.40 8.71
CA GLY A 122 -15.16 4.39 10.13
C GLY A 122 -15.50 3.00 10.67
N ARG A 123 -14.76 1.97 10.25
CA ARG A 123 -14.96 0.56 10.63
C ARG A 123 -16.31 -0.01 10.19
N SER A 124 -16.90 0.54 9.12
CA SER A 124 -18.11 -0.04 8.53
C SER A 124 -17.76 -1.23 7.63
N TRP A 125 -18.23 -2.41 8.01
CA TRP A 125 -17.99 -3.66 7.28
C TRP A 125 -18.65 -3.68 5.90
N LYS A 126 -19.69 -2.88 5.67
CA LYS A 126 -20.46 -2.83 4.42
C LYS A 126 -19.60 -2.47 3.20
N ILE A 127 -18.76 -1.44 3.34
CA ILE A 127 -17.89 -0.99 2.23
C ILE A 127 -16.73 -1.96 2.03
N ALA A 128 -16.16 -2.48 3.11
CA ALA A 128 -15.13 -3.52 3.02
C ALA A 128 -15.67 -4.80 2.35
N ALA A 129 -16.92 -5.19 2.65
CA ALA A 129 -17.59 -6.32 2.02
C ALA A 129 -17.85 -6.06 0.52
N LEU A 130 -18.25 -4.84 0.13
CA LEU A 130 -18.39 -4.48 -1.28
C LEU A 130 -17.07 -4.66 -2.05
N VAL A 131 -15.96 -4.16 -1.49
CA VAL A 131 -14.62 -4.31 -2.09
C VAL A 131 -14.21 -5.78 -2.14
N PHE A 132 -14.48 -6.56 -1.09
CA PHE A 132 -14.23 -7.99 -1.07
C PHE A 132 -15.01 -8.74 -2.16
N VAL A 133 -16.28 -8.42 -2.39
CA VAL A 133 -17.08 -9.05 -3.45
C VAL A 133 -16.46 -8.81 -4.84
N PHE A 134 -16.02 -7.58 -5.12
CA PHE A 134 -15.34 -7.26 -6.38
C PHE A 134 -14.00 -8.00 -6.51
N LEU A 135 -13.18 -8.03 -5.45
CA LEU A 135 -11.92 -8.78 -5.42
C LEU A 135 -12.14 -10.28 -5.59
N ALA A 136 -13.15 -10.86 -4.94
CA ALA A 136 -13.49 -12.27 -5.07
C ALA A 136 -13.96 -12.60 -6.49
N ALA A 137 -14.83 -11.77 -7.08
CA ALA A 137 -15.27 -11.92 -8.46
C ALA A 137 -14.09 -11.84 -9.44
N GLU A 138 -13.16 -10.90 -9.22
CA GLU A 138 -11.93 -10.79 -10.00
C GLU A 138 -11.08 -12.06 -9.89
N VAL A 139 -10.72 -12.49 -8.68
CA VAL A 139 -9.86 -13.66 -8.45
C VAL A 139 -10.49 -14.94 -9.02
N VAL A 140 -11.78 -15.16 -8.77
CA VAL A 140 -12.52 -16.32 -9.30
C VAL A 140 -12.51 -16.30 -10.83
N THR A 141 -12.75 -15.14 -11.44
CA THR A 141 -12.72 -15.02 -12.90
C THR A 141 -11.33 -15.30 -13.44
N LYS A 142 -10.27 -14.73 -12.86
CA LYS A 142 -8.88 -14.97 -13.29
C LYS A 142 -8.49 -16.45 -13.23
N ILE A 143 -8.86 -17.14 -12.16
CA ILE A 143 -8.61 -18.58 -12.01
C ILE A 143 -9.40 -19.36 -13.07
N SER A 144 -10.68 -19.05 -13.23
CA SER A 144 -11.58 -19.77 -14.15
C SER A 144 -11.17 -19.59 -15.61
N THR A 145 -10.84 -18.37 -16.03
CA THR A 145 -10.42 -18.10 -17.42
C THR A 145 -9.05 -18.69 -17.73
N THR A 146 -8.12 -18.66 -16.78
CA THR A 146 -6.79 -19.27 -16.96
C THR A 146 -6.89 -20.80 -17.00
N ALA A 147 -7.77 -21.39 -16.20
CA ALA A 147 -8.01 -22.84 -16.21
C ALA A 147 -8.70 -23.31 -17.50
N ALA A 148 -9.66 -22.54 -18.00
CA ALA A 148 -10.45 -22.90 -19.18
C ALA A 148 -9.72 -22.65 -20.51
N TRP A 149 -8.98 -21.54 -20.62
CA TRP A 149 -8.45 -21.06 -21.92
C TRP A 149 -6.96 -20.72 -21.92
N GLY A 150 -6.28 -20.84 -20.78
CA GLY A 150 -4.84 -20.57 -20.69
C GLY A 150 -4.01 -21.66 -21.39
N GLN A 151 -3.14 -21.24 -22.30
CA GLN A 151 -2.20 -22.10 -23.02
C GLN A 151 -0.80 -21.47 -23.10
N ALA A 152 0.21 -22.30 -23.34
CA ALA A 152 1.57 -21.81 -23.60
C ALA A 152 1.68 -21.29 -25.05
N VAL A 153 2.36 -20.16 -25.24
CA VAL A 153 2.69 -19.68 -26.59
C VAL A 153 3.62 -20.67 -27.28
N THR A 154 3.28 -21.05 -28.52
CA THR A 154 4.18 -21.83 -29.37
C THR A 154 5.14 -20.88 -30.08
N LEU A 155 6.38 -20.80 -29.60
CA LEU A 155 7.40 -19.97 -30.25
C LEU A 155 8.07 -20.71 -31.43
N PRO A 156 8.49 -19.98 -32.50
CA PRO A 156 9.25 -20.59 -33.58
C PRO A 156 10.60 -21.16 -33.10
N PRO A 157 11.20 -22.09 -33.85
CA PRO A 157 12.48 -22.71 -33.47
C PRO A 157 13.58 -21.66 -33.28
N GLY A 158 14.32 -21.74 -32.18
CA GLY A 158 15.41 -20.82 -31.85
C GLY A 158 15.02 -19.64 -30.96
N PHE A 159 13.71 -19.40 -30.73
CA PHE A 159 13.25 -18.43 -29.74
C PHE A 159 13.05 -19.10 -28.37
N VAL A 160 13.37 -18.34 -27.33
CA VAL A 160 13.28 -18.79 -25.93
C VAL A 160 12.26 -17.94 -25.19
N GLY A 161 11.33 -18.61 -24.51
CA GLY A 161 10.38 -17.99 -23.58
C GLY A 161 9.23 -18.93 -23.28
N CYS A 162 8.70 -18.86 -22.06
CA CYS A 162 7.48 -19.56 -21.67
C CYS A 162 6.45 -18.54 -21.21
N ILE A 163 5.45 -18.30 -22.07
CA ILE A 163 4.49 -17.21 -21.89
C ILE A 163 3.08 -17.78 -21.83
N LEU A 164 2.32 -17.36 -20.82
CA LEU A 164 0.88 -17.60 -20.75
C LEU A 164 0.18 -16.75 -21.82
N SER A 165 -0.52 -17.41 -22.73
CA SER A 165 -1.39 -16.77 -23.71
C SER A 165 -2.70 -17.53 -23.84
N VAL A 166 -3.57 -17.05 -24.73
CA VAL A 166 -4.91 -17.59 -24.97
C VAL A 166 -5.10 -17.74 -26.47
N ALA A 167 -5.86 -18.75 -26.88
CA ALA A 167 -6.19 -18.94 -28.29
C ALA A 167 -6.97 -17.73 -28.83
N GLU A 168 -6.75 -17.37 -30.09
CA GLU A 168 -7.41 -16.24 -30.76
C GLU A 168 -8.94 -16.30 -30.58
N GLU A 169 -9.53 -17.49 -30.74
CA GLU A 169 -10.97 -17.75 -30.54
C GLU A 169 -11.51 -17.37 -29.15
N ASN A 170 -10.67 -17.41 -28.12
CA ASN A 170 -11.04 -17.10 -26.74
C ASN A 170 -10.46 -15.76 -26.27
N SER A 171 -9.71 -15.04 -27.11
CA SER A 171 -9.11 -13.75 -26.79
C SER A 171 -10.16 -12.73 -26.33
N MET A 172 -11.33 -12.70 -26.97
CA MET A 172 -12.42 -11.77 -26.61
C MET A 172 -13.07 -12.10 -25.27
N LYS A 173 -13.08 -13.38 -24.85
CA LYS A 173 -13.59 -13.78 -23.53
C LYS A 173 -12.58 -13.46 -22.44
N PHE A 174 -11.29 -13.53 -22.77
CA PHE A 174 -10.21 -13.31 -21.81
C PHE A 174 -10.01 -11.81 -21.46
N ILE A 175 -10.57 -10.87 -22.22
CA ILE A 175 -10.54 -9.43 -21.86
C ILE A 175 -11.15 -9.15 -20.48
N VAL A 176 -12.12 -9.97 -20.05
CA VAL A 176 -12.79 -9.85 -18.73
C VAL A 176 -11.76 -9.93 -17.59
N PHE A 177 -10.65 -10.66 -17.79
CA PHE A 177 -9.53 -10.72 -16.85
C PHE A 177 -9.01 -9.32 -16.47
N TRP A 178 -8.78 -8.47 -17.47
CA TRP A 178 -8.21 -7.13 -17.31
C TRP A 178 -9.26 -6.10 -16.91
N VAL A 179 -10.46 -6.22 -17.46
CA VAL A 179 -11.56 -5.28 -17.19
C VAL A 179 -12.02 -5.38 -15.73
N LEU A 180 -12.13 -6.59 -15.17
CA LEU A 180 -12.50 -6.75 -13.76
C LEU A 180 -11.43 -6.20 -12.81
N GLU A 181 -10.16 -6.36 -13.15
CA GLU A 181 -9.07 -5.75 -12.37
C GLU A 181 -9.15 -4.22 -12.36
N LEU A 182 -9.35 -3.62 -13.54
CA LEU A 182 -9.56 -2.18 -13.66
C LEU A 182 -10.83 -1.73 -12.91
N ALA A 183 -11.92 -2.49 -12.98
CA ALA A 183 -13.17 -2.17 -12.30
C ALA A 183 -13.01 -2.14 -10.77
N THR A 184 -12.31 -3.13 -10.20
CA THR A 184 -12.00 -3.17 -8.76
C THR A 184 -11.16 -1.97 -8.33
N ASP A 185 -10.13 -1.62 -9.11
CA ASP A 185 -9.29 -0.47 -8.80
C ASP A 185 -10.06 0.86 -8.93
N THR A 186 -10.91 0.98 -9.95
CA THR A 186 -11.81 2.12 -10.13
C THR A 186 -12.72 2.29 -8.92
N LEU A 187 -13.33 1.19 -8.44
CA LEU A 187 -14.18 1.20 -7.26
C LEU A 187 -13.42 1.74 -6.04
N VAL A 188 -12.21 1.24 -5.78
CA VAL A 188 -11.39 1.67 -4.65
C VAL A 188 -11.01 3.15 -4.77
N VAL A 189 -10.60 3.62 -5.95
CA VAL A 189 -10.28 5.02 -6.22
C VAL A 189 -11.50 5.91 -5.98
N VAL A 190 -12.65 5.57 -6.58
CA VAL A 190 -13.90 6.34 -6.47
C VAL A 190 -14.37 6.42 -5.03
N LEU A 191 -14.40 5.31 -4.29
CA LEU A 191 -14.77 5.30 -2.87
C LEU A 191 -13.82 6.18 -2.04
N THR A 192 -12.51 6.07 -2.28
CA THR A 192 -11.52 6.90 -1.60
C THR A 192 -11.76 8.39 -1.85
N ILE A 193 -12.05 8.77 -3.11
CA ILE A 193 -12.33 10.16 -3.50
C ILE A 193 -13.63 10.66 -2.89
N ILE A 194 -14.72 9.89 -2.98
CA ILE A 194 -16.02 10.26 -2.39
C ILE A 194 -15.84 10.55 -0.90
N ARG A 195 -15.16 9.65 -0.18
CA ARG A 195 -14.95 9.83 1.25
C ARG A 195 -14.01 11.00 1.55
N SER A 196 -13.02 11.26 0.70
CA SER A 196 -12.17 12.44 0.76
C SER A 196 -12.99 13.73 0.72
N TYR A 197 -13.90 13.86 -0.25
CA TYR A 197 -14.75 15.04 -0.39
C TYR A 197 -15.76 15.18 0.76
N GLN A 198 -16.37 14.09 1.22
CA GLN A 198 -17.32 14.13 2.35
C GLN A 198 -16.69 14.67 3.64
N LEU A 199 -15.42 14.33 3.89
CA LEU A 199 -14.73 14.73 5.11
C LEU A 199 -14.02 16.09 4.98
N ARG A 200 -13.98 16.69 3.78
CA ARG A 200 -13.45 18.04 3.56
C ARG A 200 -14.21 19.13 4.32
N GLY A 201 -15.51 18.93 4.56
CA GLY A 201 -16.34 19.87 5.34
C GLY A 201 -16.03 19.87 6.85
N SER A 202 -15.31 18.86 7.34
CA SER A 202 -14.91 18.76 8.75
C SER A 202 -13.49 19.27 8.95
N ALA A 203 -13.34 20.58 9.20
CA ALA A 203 -12.03 21.22 9.44
C ALA A 203 -11.20 20.48 10.51
N ALA A 204 -11.88 19.88 11.49
CA ALA A 204 -11.22 19.13 12.55
C ALA A 204 -10.53 17.82 12.07
N ILE A 205 -11.11 17.14 11.08
CA ILE A 205 -10.58 15.88 10.53
C ILE A 205 -9.60 16.19 9.39
N TRP A 206 -9.91 17.20 8.57
CA TRP A 206 -9.06 17.62 7.45
C TRP A 206 -7.66 18.08 7.86
N GLN A 207 -7.53 18.65 9.06
CA GLN A 207 -6.26 19.12 9.62
C GLN A 207 -5.45 18.02 10.32
N SER A 208 -5.92 16.78 10.41
CA SER A 208 -5.10 15.71 11.01
C SER A 208 -4.04 15.23 10.02
N GLN A 209 -2.78 15.12 10.49
CA GLN A 209 -1.65 14.64 9.69
C GLN A 209 -1.91 13.24 9.13
N LEU A 210 -2.52 12.37 9.95
CA LEU A 210 -2.91 11.02 9.53
C LEU A 210 -3.91 11.04 8.36
N TRP A 211 -4.90 11.94 8.39
CA TRP A 211 -5.88 12.05 7.31
C TRP A 211 -5.25 12.54 6.00
N GLN A 212 -4.34 13.51 6.08
CA GLN A 212 -3.62 14.00 4.91
C GLN A 212 -2.78 12.88 4.26
N VAL A 213 -2.03 12.12 5.05
CA VAL A 213 -1.23 11.01 4.49
C VAL A 213 -2.13 9.87 3.98
N LEU A 214 -3.18 9.53 4.72
CA LEU A 214 -4.04 8.38 4.42
C LEU A 214 -4.97 8.61 3.23
N VAL A 215 -5.32 9.85 2.90
CA VAL A 215 -6.20 10.17 1.77
C VAL A 215 -5.53 11.00 0.69
N LYS A 216 -4.80 12.07 1.01
CA LYS A 216 -4.16 12.91 0.00
C LYS A 216 -2.94 12.22 -0.62
N ASP A 217 -2.04 11.71 0.22
CA ASP A 217 -0.81 11.06 -0.28
C ASP A 217 -1.09 9.62 -0.70
N GLY A 218 -2.00 8.95 0.01
CA GLY A 218 -2.44 7.61 -0.30
C GLY A 218 -3.23 7.47 -1.61
N LEU A 219 -3.80 8.56 -2.17
CA LEU A 219 -4.54 8.53 -3.45
C LEU A 219 -3.59 8.43 -4.65
N ILE A 220 -2.43 9.08 -4.60
CA ILE A 220 -1.46 9.08 -5.71
C ILE A 220 -1.04 7.64 -6.04
N TYR A 221 -0.77 6.82 -5.01
CA TYR A 221 -0.43 5.40 -5.19
C TYR A 221 -1.53 4.63 -5.92
N PHE A 222 -2.79 4.84 -5.56
CA PHE A 222 -3.93 4.20 -6.24
C PHE A 222 -4.13 4.69 -7.67
N PHE A 223 -3.90 5.98 -7.93
CA PHE A 223 -3.96 6.50 -9.29
C PHE A 223 -2.88 5.88 -10.18
N ILE A 224 -1.67 5.66 -9.67
CA ILE A 224 -0.61 4.97 -10.41
C ILE A 224 -0.99 3.51 -10.70
N MET A 225 -1.53 2.80 -9.71
CA MET A 225 -2.02 1.41 -9.91
C MET A 225 -3.15 1.36 -10.94
N PHE A 226 -4.14 2.24 -10.81
CA PHE A 226 -5.25 2.38 -11.76
C PHE A 226 -4.75 2.69 -13.17
N ALA A 227 -3.82 3.65 -13.31
CA ALA A 227 -3.26 4.01 -14.61
C ALA A 227 -2.52 2.82 -15.25
N SER A 228 -1.73 2.09 -14.47
CA SER A 228 -1.06 0.88 -14.94
C SER A 228 -2.06 -0.19 -15.40
N ASN A 229 -3.13 -0.43 -14.63
CA ASN A 229 -4.14 -1.41 -14.98
C ASN A 229 -5.01 -0.96 -16.16
N LEU A 230 -5.23 0.35 -16.33
CA LEU A 230 -5.85 0.92 -17.52
C LEU A 230 -4.96 0.69 -18.75
N THR A 231 -3.64 0.88 -18.63
CA THR A 231 -2.68 0.56 -19.69
C THR A 231 -2.76 -0.92 -20.08
N SER A 232 -2.91 -1.84 -19.13
CA SER A 232 -3.11 -3.27 -19.43
C SER A 232 -4.35 -3.51 -20.30
N VAL A 233 -5.48 -2.88 -19.96
CA VAL A 233 -6.72 -3.00 -20.75
C VAL A 233 -6.54 -2.42 -22.15
N ILE A 234 -5.93 -1.24 -22.26
CA ILE A 234 -5.66 -0.59 -23.56
C ILE A 234 -4.76 -1.47 -24.42
N PHE A 235 -3.68 -2.00 -23.85
CA PHE A 235 -2.74 -2.87 -24.55
C PHE A 235 -3.43 -4.13 -25.04
N TYR A 236 -4.29 -4.73 -24.22
CA TYR A 236 -5.02 -5.93 -24.60
C TYR A 236 -6.00 -5.70 -25.78
N VAL A 237 -6.59 -4.51 -25.89
CA VAL A 237 -7.54 -4.15 -26.95
C VAL A 237 -6.85 -3.69 -28.23
N VAL A 238 -5.74 -2.95 -28.11
CA VAL A 238 -5.11 -2.23 -29.23
C VAL A 238 -3.93 -2.99 -29.84
N LEU A 239 -3.16 -3.71 -29.03
CA LEU A 239 -1.92 -4.34 -29.51
C LEU A 239 -2.19 -5.66 -30.23
N PRO A 240 -1.29 -6.06 -31.16
CA PRO A 240 -1.33 -7.38 -31.77
C PRO A 240 -1.19 -8.49 -30.74
N GLU A 241 -1.62 -9.70 -31.07
CA GLU A 241 -1.75 -10.83 -30.15
C GLU A 241 -0.48 -11.11 -29.33
N ASP A 242 0.68 -11.01 -29.98
CA ASP A 242 2.00 -11.24 -29.38
C ASP A 242 2.37 -10.23 -28.27
N LEU A 243 1.72 -9.06 -28.25
CA LEU A 243 2.03 -7.95 -27.37
C LEU A 243 0.90 -7.62 -26.37
N LYS A 244 -0.27 -8.27 -26.49
CA LYS A 244 -1.43 -8.00 -25.61
C LYS A 244 -1.10 -8.11 -24.11
N ALA A 245 -0.23 -9.05 -23.74
CA ALA A 245 0.15 -9.33 -22.35
C ALA A 245 1.47 -8.65 -21.92
N ILE A 246 2.07 -7.78 -22.73
CA ILE A 246 3.39 -7.18 -22.40
C ILE A 246 3.36 -6.38 -21.08
N ASN A 247 2.22 -5.75 -20.75
CA ASN A 247 2.06 -4.98 -19.51
C ASN A 247 1.82 -5.82 -18.25
N ALA A 248 1.60 -7.13 -18.38
CA ALA A 248 1.17 -7.99 -17.28
C ALA A 248 2.17 -7.97 -16.11
N ASN A 249 3.44 -8.25 -16.39
CA ASN A 249 4.47 -8.34 -15.35
C ASN A 249 4.75 -6.98 -14.71
N PHE A 250 4.85 -5.93 -15.54
CA PHE A 250 4.98 -4.56 -15.05
C PHE A 250 3.83 -4.20 -14.11
N GLY A 251 2.59 -4.48 -14.51
CA GLY A 251 1.38 -4.20 -13.72
C GLY A 251 1.43 -4.83 -12.33
N VAL A 252 1.79 -6.11 -12.23
CA VAL A 252 1.88 -6.79 -10.93
C VAL A 252 3.01 -6.21 -10.08
N MET A 253 4.18 -5.92 -10.68
CA MET A 253 5.33 -5.36 -9.97
C MET A 253 5.09 -3.93 -9.49
N ILE A 254 4.50 -3.05 -10.30
CA ILE A 254 4.18 -1.68 -9.88
C ILE A 254 3.08 -1.67 -8.82
N ASN A 255 2.07 -2.55 -8.92
CA ASN A 255 1.03 -2.68 -7.90
C ASN A 255 1.61 -3.13 -6.56
N SER A 256 2.57 -4.06 -6.58
CA SER A 256 3.36 -4.42 -5.40
C SER A 256 4.12 -3.23 -4.81
N LEU A 257 4.89 -2.53 -5.65
CA LEU A 257 5.75 -1.41 -5.26
C LEU A 257 4.93 -0.25 -4.65
N MET A 258 3.84 0.14 -5.30
CA MET A 258 2.95 1.20 -4.82
C MET A 258 2.25 0.80 -3.51
N THR A 259 1.91 -0.49 -3.33
CA THR A 259 1.34 -0.99 -2.07
C THR A 259 2.36 -0.94 -0.94
N ALA A 260 3.61 -1.28 -1.23
CA ALA A 260 4.70 -1.17 -0.27
C ALA A 260 4.94 0.31 0.14
N ARG A 261 5.03 1.24 -0.81
CA ARG A 261 5.18 2.66 -0.47
C ARG A 261 4.02 3.19 0.36
N LEU A 262 2.80 2.75 0.06
CA LEU A 262 1.62 3.10 0.84
C LEU A 262 1.74 2.66 2.31
N ILE A 263 2.08 1.39 2.58
CA ILE A 263 2.17 0.89 3.96
C ILE A 263 3.30 1.59 4.72
N LEU A 264 4.45 1.85 4.09
CA LEU A 264 5.55 2.60 4.73
C LEU A 264 5.14 4.02 5.10
N ASN A 265 4.50 4.76 4.19
CA ASN A 265 4.09 6.13 4.47
C ASN A 265 3.10 6.19 5.63
N LEU A 266 2.16 5.24 5.70
CA LEU A 266 1.23 5.14 6.82
C LEU A 266 1.94 4.89 8.15
N LYS A 267 2.96 4.02 8.17
CA LYS A 267 3.77 3.73 9.36
C LYS A 267 4.61 4.94 9.78
N THR A 268 5.13 5.72 8.84
CA THR A 268 5.89 6.93 9.12
C THR A 268 5.01 8.02 9.74
N ALA A 269 3.83 8.26 9.16
CA ALA A 269 2.89 9.26 9.66
C ALA A 269 2.37 8.97 11.09
N SER A 270 2.32 7.70 11.49
CA SER A 270 1.90 7.31 12.84
C SER A 270 2.94 7.62 13.93
N LYS A 271 4.21 7.87 13.58
CA LYS A 271 5.32 7.98 14.54
C LYS A 271 5.84 9.40 14.73
N GLU A 272 5.44 10.38 13.93
CA GLU A 272 5.88 11.75 14.15
C GLU A 272 5.34 12.27 15.51
N PRO A 273 6.23 12.69 16.44
CA PRO A 273 5.80 13.27 17.70
C PRO A 273 4.99 14.53 17.43
N ARG A 274 3.80 14.60 18.04
CA ARG A 274 2.98 15.82 18.12
C ARG A 274 3.90 16.97 18.54
N SER A 275 4.13 17.95 17.66
CA SER A 275 4.65 19.24 18.10
C SER A 275 3.65 19.82 19.10
N PRO A 276 4.08 20.28 20.29
CA PRO A 276 3.17 20.81 21.28
C PRO A 276 2.55 22.10 20.72
N GLN A 277 1.34 21.99 20.19
CA GLN A 277 0.53 23.17 19.90
C GLN A 277 0.00 23.75 21.21
N PRO A 278 -0.06 25.09 21.35
CA PRO A 278 -0.63 25.72 22.53
C PRO A 278 -2.09 25.29 22.70
N HIS A 279 -2.40 24.74 23.87
CA HIS A 279 -3.72 24.25 24.22
C HIS A 279 -4.78 25.36 24.14
N TYR A 280 -5.68 25.29 23.15
CA TYR A 280 -7.05 25.77 23.28
C TYR A 280 -7.97 24.55 23.24
N GLY A 281 -8.66 24.31 24.36
CA GLY A 281 -9.31 23.06 24.69
C GLY A 281 -10.41 22.63 23.70
N PHE A 282 -10.15 21.54 22.97
CA PHE A 282 -11.18 20.68 22.38
C PHE A 282 -10.58 19.30 22.00
N ASP A 283 -9.93 18.60 22.95
CA ASP A 283 -9.09 17.41 22.66
C ASP A 283 -9.57 16.10 23.32
N GLY A 284 -10.88 15.89 23.45
CA GLY A 284 -11.42 14.60 23.92
C GLY A 284 -11.71 13.57 22.82
N ALA A 285 -12.09 14.03 21.62
CA ALA A 285 -12.66 13.14 20.59
C ALA A 285 -11.69 12.78 19.45
N ARG A 286 -10.59 13.53 19.29
CA ARG A 286 -9.65 13.37 18.17
C ARG A 286 -8.61 12.26 18.37
N SER A 287 -8.21 11.95 19.61
CA SER A 287 -7.20 10.92 19.92
C SER A 287 -7.77 9.49 19.90
N VAL A 288 -9.05 9.32 20.19
CA VAL A 288 -9.72 8.01 20.29
C VAL A 288 -9.90 7.37 18.90
N TRP A 289 -10.18 8.16 17.87
CA TRP A 289 -10.38 7.66 16.50
C TRP A 289 -9.08 7.16 15.86
N GLU A 290 -7.96 7.87 16.02
CA GLU A 290 -6.65 7.51 15.47
C GLU A 290 -6.06 6.27 16.18
N ALA A 291 -6.22 6.18 17.51
CA ALA A 291 -5.86 4.98 18.29
C ALA A 291 -6.70 3.75 17.88
N ASN A 292 -7.97 3.93 17.54
CA ASN A 292 -8.86 2.85 17.10
C ASN A 292 -8.60 2.36 15.67
N ILE A 293 -7.94 3.14 14.81
CA ILE A 293 -7.63 2.73 13.43
C ILE A 293 -6.41 1.81 13.38
N ILE A 294 -5.38 2.03 14.21
CA ILE A 294 -4.13 1.25 14.13
C ILE A 294 -3.88 0.41 15.39
N GLY A 295 -4.25 0.90 16.57
CA GLY A 295 -4.09 0.17 17.83
C GLY A 295 -4.90 -1.13 17.89
N ASN A 296 -6.11 -1.14 17.30
CA ASN A 296 -6.96 -2.33 17.33
C ASN A 296 -6.64 -3.37 16.25
N ILE A 297 -5.91 -3.03 15.18
CA ILE A 297 -5.51 -4.00 14.15
C ILE A 297 -4.44 -4.97 14.70
N GLY A 298 -3.59 -4.49 15.63
CA GLY A 298 -2.65 -5.34 16.36
C GLY A 298 -3.34 -6.21 17.41
N ASN A 299 -4.20 -5.60 18.22
CA ASN A 299 -4.82 -6.26 19.38
C ASN A 299 -5.91 -7.29 19.00
N GLU A 300 -6.58 -7.16 17.84
CA GLU A 300 -7.62 -8.12 17.40
C GLU A 300 -7.07 -9.50 16.99
N PHE A 301 -5.76 -9.63 16.72
CA PHE A 301 -5.10 -10.91 16.43
C PHE A 301 -4.37 -11.52 17.65
N GLU A 302 -4.21 -10.77 18.75
CA GLU A 302 -3.61 -11.26 20.00
C GLU A 302 -4.60 -12.07 20.87
N GLY A 303 -5.84 -12.24 20.43
CA GLY A 303 -6.93 -12.86 21.21
C GLY A 303 -6.94 -14.40 21.29
N THR A 304 -5.96 -15.12 20.72
CA THR A 304 -6.02 -16.60 20.67
C THR A 304 -4.67 -17.30 20.78
N THR A 305 -3.89 -17.02 21.82
CA THR A 305 -2.94 -18.02 22.35
C THR A 305 -2.57 -17.72 23.80
N THR A 306 -3.07 -18.56 24.72
CA THR A 306 -2.49 -18.99 26.03
C THR A 306 -1.81 -17.93 26.91
N GLY A 307 -2.13 -17.70 28.18
CA GLY A 307 -2.74 -18.53 29.21
C GLY A 307 -2.47 -17.84 30.56
N ALA A 308 -3.28 -18.17 31.56
CA ALA A 308 -3.25 -17.59 32.88
C ALA A 308 -1.88 -17.63 33.58
N SER A 309 -1.49 -16.53 34.22
CA SER A 309 -0.74 -16.56 35.47
C SER A 309 -1.00 -15.30 36.29
N SER A 310 -1.72 -15.52 37.39
CA SER A 310 -1.90 -14.70 38.58
C SER A 310 -0.60 -14.17 39.21
N GLN A 311 -0.61 -12.95 39.76
CA GLN A 311 -0.36 -12.59 41.18
C GLN A 311 0.03 -11.10 41.38
N PRO A 312 -0.05 -10.50 42.60
CA PRO A 312 -1.28 -9.82 43.04
C PRO A 312 -1.07 -8.41 43.63
N ASP A 313 -2.20 -7.82 43.98
CA ASP A 313 -2.50 -6.64 44.78
C ASP A 313 -1.45 -6.09 45.76
N THR A 314 -1.30 -4.76 45.74
CA THR A 314 -1.15 -3.96 46.97
C THR A 314 -2.23 -2.88 47.02
N LEU A 315 -3.24 -3.15 47.86
CA LEU A 315 -4.26 -2.25 48.37
C LEU A 315 -3.67 -1.29 49.41
N VAL A 316 -3.98 0.01 49.33
CA VAL A 316 -4.33 0.89 50.47
C VAL A 316 -5.25 1.99 49.89
N SER A 317 -6.59 1.89 49.97
CA SER A 317 -7.46 2.45 51.04
C SER A 317 -7.20 3.95 51.26
N SER A 318 -8.11 4.90 51.02
CA SER A 318 -9.36 5.05 51.79
C SER A 318 -10.32 6.11 51.19
N ARG A 319 -11.57 5.67 51.08
CA ARG A 319 -12.89 6.35 51.13
C ARG A 319 -13.02 7.86 51.48
N ARG A 320 -13.92 8.48 50.70
CA ARG A 320 -15.08 9.36 51.06
C ARG A 320 -14.81 10.59 51.96
N TYR A 321 -15.20 11.79 51.47
CA TYR A 321 -16.50 12.40 51.81
C TYR A 321 -16.80 13.66 50.96
N SER A 322 -18.09 13.80 50.68
CA SER A 322 -18.78 14.97 50.11
C SER A 322 -18.53 16.26 50.91
N LYS A 323 -18.53 17.43 50.25
CA LYS A 323 -19.28 18.57 50.77
C LYS A 323 -19.75 19.55 49.70
N ALA A 324 -21.06 19.75 49.73
CA ALA A 324 -21.80 20.82 49.09
C ALA A 324 -21.59 22.17 49.81
N LYS A 325 -21.67 23.24 49.01
CA LYS A 325 -22.41 24.50 49.22
C LYS A 325 -22.48 25.08 50.65
N ARG A 326 -21.96 26.30 50.82
CA ARG A 326 -22.49 27.30 51.78
C ARG A 326 -22.25 28.72 51.25
N SER A 327 -23.31 29.50 51.16
CA SER A 327 -23.32 30.96 50.93
C SER A 327 -23.46 31.70 52.26
N GLU A 328 -23.16 33.02 52.21
CA GLU A 328 -23.49 34.09 53.18
C GLU A 328 -22.64 34.07 54.48
N THR A 329 -22.14 35.19 55.04
CA THR A 329 -22.45 36.62 54.92
C THR A 329 -21.28 37.47 55.50
N GLU A 330 -20.97 38.59 54.83
CA GLU A 330 -20.68 39.96 55.31
C GLU A 330 -20.17 40.22 56.76
N THR A 331 -19.02 40.90 56.88
CA THR A 331 -18.82 42.07 57.79
C THR A 331 -17.53 42.84 57.44
N ASP A 332 -17.68 44.15 57.18
CA ASP A 332 -16.64 45.19 57.08
C ASP A 332 -15.85 45.37 58.38
N TYR A 333 -14.56 45.73 58.33
CA TYR A 333 -13.90 46.71 59.23
C TYR A 333 -12.52 47.17 58.67
N GLU A 334 -12.44 48.48 58.41
CA GLU A 334 -11.36 49.49 58.48
C GLU A 334 -9.84 49.15 58.44
N LEU A 335 -9.12 49.97 57.66
CA LEU A 335 -7.65 50.19 57.65
C LEU A 335 -7.16 50.88 58.95
N PRO A 336 -5.87 50.74 59.29
CA PRO A 336 -5.03 51.95 59.29
C PRO A 336 -3.59 51.76 58.77
N MET A 337 -2.95 52.92 58.61
CA MET A 337 -1.64 53.25 58.01
C MET A 337 -0.37 52.64 58.66
N THR A 338 0.70 52.72 57.85
CA THR A 338 2.18 52.60 58.02
C THR A 338 2.77 53.28 59.29
N PRO A 339 4.10 53.21 59.66
CA PRO A 339 5.32 53.17 58.82
C PRO A 339 6.61 52.50 59.39
N TYR A 340 7.73 52.65 58.65
CA TYR A 340 9.19 52.43 58.89
C TYR A 340 9.77 51.64 57.69
N GLY A 341 10.49 52.22 56.71
CA GLY A 341 11.78 52.94 56.76
C GLY A 341 12.92 51.91 56.59
N VAL A 342 13.95 51.98 55.74
CA VAL A 342 14.66 53.03 55.00
C VAL A 342 15.63 52.33 53.99
N VAL A 343 15.68 52.86 52.76
CA VAL A 343 16.84 53.13 51.85
C VAL A 343 18.01 52.12 51.73
N GLU A 344 18.28 51.67 50.49
CA GLU A 344 19.62 51.86 49.89
C GLU A 344 19.57 51.96 48.34
N ARG A 345 20.37 52.89 47.81
CA ARG A 345 20.46 53.34 46.41
C ARG A 345 21.63 52.66 45.68
N TYR A 346 21.44 52.54 44.37
CA TYR A 346 22.34 52.35 43.22
C TYR A 346 23.84 52.75 43.34
N PRO A 347 24.69 52.30 42.40
CA PRO A 347 24.92 53.14 41.21
C PRO A 347 24.83 52.42 39.85
N LEU A 348 24.37 53.20 38.87
CA LEU A 348 24.53 53.05 37.41
C LEU A 348 25.97 53.40 36.97
N THR A 349 26.43 52.81 35.87
CA THR A 349 27.34 53.37 34.84
C THR A 349 27.26 52.42 33.63
N ASP A 350 26.56 52.76 32.55
CA ASP A 350 26.87 53.63 31.39
C ASP A 350 27.82 53.05 30.32
N ALA A 351 27.34 53.22 29.06
CA ALA A 351 28.05 53.40 27.79
C ALA A 351 28.56 52.19 26.96
N GLY A 352 27.88 51.94 25.82
CA GLY A 352 28.39 52.38 24.51
C GLY A 352 28.97 51.36 23.51
N GLY A 353 28.53 51.45 22.25
CA GLY A 353 29.30 51.12 21.02
C GLY A 353 28.91 49.81 20.31
N SER A 354 28.23 49.87 19.14
CA SER A 354 28.80 49.75 17.77
C SER A 354 29.50 48.40 17.49
N GLY A 355 29.06 47.53 16.59
CA GLY A 355 29.07 47.71 15.14
C GLY A 355 30.28 46.98 14.52
N TRP A 356 30.08 46.27 13.39
CA TRP A 356 31.04 45.47 12.58
C TRP A 356 31.37 44.07 13.18
N SER A 357 31.13 42.94 12.49
CA SER A 357 31.50 42.55 11.12
C SER A 357 30.52 41.54 10.54
#